data_AF-A0A838UAI7-F1
#
_entry.id   AF-A0A838UAI7-F1
#
_cell.length_a   1.000
_cell.length_b   1.000
_cell.length_c   1.000
_cell.angle_alpha   90.00
_cell.angle_beta   90.00
_cell.angle_gamma   90.00
#
_symmetry.space_group_name_H-M   'P 1'
#
loop_
_entity.id
_entity.type
_entity.pdbx_description
1 polymer ?
#
loop_
_entity_poly.entity_id
_entity_poly.type
_entity_poly.pdbx_seq_one_letter_code
_entity_poly.pdbx_strand_id
1 'polypeptide(L)'
;MIKAATGSIVRLESAMIIGGTLNTAGTGVVEASGGSALDGSGSTVHNQGELKVIDGDSLAATGVIDNTGAIALAGTSSGSALVVSGNLTLQGGGSLSLADVPGSLITGPTFSDTLSNVDNTIAGDGQIGGGQMTLVNQSKGFIEEPGATGLTIDTGSTAIINAGEIRALGSGGILIQSAVTNSGVIAADGAGALTITAKVKNTGLLEANGGTLIDYEAVNGKGSAAIAAGSLEFMSSFNQDVAFTGSSGTLELAKSQAYTATIIGFSQAGGTFLDLADIKFTGKAGQASFVDNGSHTGGVLTVTDGIHTAHINLVGDYHTSTFVVANDGNGKVLVHDPAATDATLTAPGAHPFIAAMASFGAHPGGPAQLANDTHFARPAMLSVPRMAMA
;
A
#
# COMPACT_ATOMS: atom_id res chain seq x y z
N MET A 1 13.46 -34.64 -22.13
CA MET A 1 12.32 -33.70 -22.24
C MET A 1 11.07 -34.45 -21.85
N ILE A 2 10.29 -33.90 -20.93
CA ILE A 2 8.93 -34.34 -20.60
C ILE A 2 7.97 -33.33 -21.24
N LYS A 3 6.97 -33.81 -21.97
CA LYS A 3 6.04 -32.93 -22.71
C LYS A 3 4.58 -33.36 -22.53
N ALA A 4 3.74 -32.46 -22.03
CA ALA A 4 2.29 -32.61 -22.10
C ALA A 4 1.76 -31.88 -23.34
N ALA A 5 1.06 -32.60 -24.23
CA ALA A 5 0.37 -32.00 -25.36
C ALA A 5 -0.92 -31.29 -24.93
N THR A 6 -1.53 -30.54 -25.84
CA THR A 6 -2.80 -29.84 -25.57
C THR A 6 -3.88 -30.79 -25.06
N GLY A 7 -4.51 -30.45 -23.94
CA GLY A 7 -5.52 -31.26 -23.26
C GLY A 7 -5.00 -32.53 -22.60
N SER A 8 -3.69 -32.78 -22.59
CA SER A 8 -3.09 -33.97 -21.99
C SER A 8 -2.48 -33.67 -20.62
N ILE A 9 -2.44 -34.68 -19.76
CA ILE A 9 -1.74 -34.64 -18.48
C ILE A 9 -0.57 -35.63 -18.54
N VAL A 10 0.62 -35.19 -18.14
CA VAL A 10 1.72 -36.08 -17.79
C VAL A 10 1.90 -36.03 -16.28
N ARG A 11 1.67 -37.16 -15.60
CA ARG A 11 1.82 -37.22 -14.14
C ARG A 11 3.18 -37.81 -13.75
N LEU A 12 3.91 -37.08 -12.95
CA LEU A 12 5.12 -37.47 -12.25
C LEU A 12 4.69 -38.03 -10.90
N GLU A 13 4.94 -39.31 -10.65
CA GLU A 13 4.56 -39.98 -9.41
C GLU A 13 5.83 -40.48 -8.70
N SER A 14 6.15 -39.86 -7.57
CA SER A 14 7.40 -40.08 -6.84
C SER A 14 8.65 -39.99 -7.72
N ALA A 15 8.62 -39.13 -8.74
CA ALA A 15 9.68 -39.01 -9.72
C ALA A 15 10.74 -38.02 -9.27
N MET A 16 12.00 -38.32 -9.52
CA MET A 16 13.11 -37.36 -9.40
C MET A 16 13.56 -36.93 -10.80
N ILE A 17 13.44 -35.64 -11.09
CA ILE A 17 13.87 -35.04 -12.35
C ILE A 17 15.20 -34.32 -12.12
N ILE A 18 16.29 -34.90 -12.64
CA ILE A 18 17.64 -34.34 -12.52
C ILE A 18 17.98 -33.63 -13.84
N GLY A 19 17.98 -32.30 -13.83
CA GLY A 19 18.11 -31.47 -15.04
C GLY A 19 17.01 -31.69 -16.10
N GLY A 20 17.25 -31.18 -17.31
CA GLY A 20 16.37 -31.38 -18.47
C GLY A 20 15.24 -30.36 -18.59
N THR A 21 14.19 -30.70 -19.33
CA THR A 21 13.10 -29.75 -19.67
C THR A 21 11.74 -30.38 -19.44
N LEU A 22 10.90 -29.68 -18.68
CA LEU A 22 9.45 -29.86 -18.60
C LEU A 22 8.79 -28.83 -19.52
N ASN A 23 7.91 -29.27 -20.39
CA ASN A 23 7.21 -28.39 -21.33
C ASN A 23 5.75 -28.81 -21.48
N THR A 24 4.89 -27.84 -21.74
CA THR A 24 3.48 -28.08 -22.07
C THR A 24 3.08 -27.33 -23.33
N ALA A 25 1.99 -27.71 -23.96
CA ALA A 25 1.45 -27.03 -25.13
C ALA A 25 -0.05 -26.81 -24.97
N GLY A 26 -0.55 -25.61 -25.26
CA GLY A 26 -1.96 -25.27 -25.04
C GLY A 26 -2.35 -25.54 -23.58
N THR A 27 -3.44 -26.30 -23.35
CA THR A 27 -3.93 -26.66 -22.02
C THR A 27 -3.27 -27.92 -21.43
N GLY A 28 -2.12 -28.35 -21.95
CA GLY A 28 -1.39 -29.48 -21.38
C GLY A 28 -0.81 -29.15 -20.01
N VAL A 29 -0.75 -30.15 -19.12
CA VAL A 29 -0.23 -29.99 -17.74
C VAL A 29 0.75 -31.11 -17.41
N VAL A 30 1.84 -30.78 -16.72
CA VAL A 30 2.65 -31.76 -15.99
C VAL A 30 2.23 -31.72 -14.53
N GLU A 31 1.78 -32.84 -13.97
CA GLU A 31 1.37 -32.93 -12.57
C GLU A 31 2.45 -33.60 -11.73
N ALA A 32 2.87 -32.96 -10.64
CA ALA A 32 3.71 -33.56 -9.62
C ALA A 32 2.84 -34.20 -8.54
N SER A 33 3.12 -35.48 -8.27
CA SER A 33 2.45 -36.30 -7.27
C SER A 33 3.42 -37.25 -6.55
N GLY A 34 3.01 -37.79 -5.42
CA GLY A 34 3.75 -38.77 -4.62
C GLY A 34 5.09 -38.24 -4.08
N GLY A 35 5.20 -36.94 -3.79
CA GLY A 35 6.46 -36.35 -3.32
C GLY A 35 7.56 -36.31 -4.39
N SER A 36 7.20 -35.93 -5.62
CA SER A 36 8.17 -35.78 -6.72
C SER A 36 9.20 -34.68 -6.42
N ALA A 37 10.33 -34.69 -7.14
CA ALA A 37 11.44 -33.78 -6.92
C ALA A 37 12.03 -33.22 -8.23
N LEU A 38 12.45 -31.96 -8.21
CA LEU A 38 13.31 -31.33 -9.21
C LEU A 38 14.71 -31.12 -8.63
N ASP A 39 15.73 -31.64 -9.29
CA ASP A 39 17.12 -31.50 -8.92
C ASP A 39 17.89 -30.76 -10.01
N GLY A 40 18.08 -29.47 -9.78
CA GLY A 40 18.89 -28.57 -10.59
C GLY A 40 20.34 -28.43 -10.12
N SER A 41 20.82 -29.25 -9.18
CA SER A 41 22.11 -29.03 -8.50
C SER A 41 23.32 -29.34 -9.39
N GLY A 42 23.21 -30.38 -10.24
CA GLY A 42 24.24 -30.74 -11.21
C GLY A 42 23.98 -30.22 -12.62
N SER A 43 22.72 -29.98 -12.99
CA SER A 43 22.30 -29.45 -14.29
C SER A 43 20.95 -28.78 -14.15
N THR A 44 20.79 -27.60 -14.75
CA THR A 44 19.54 -26.83 -14.68
C THR A 44 18.34 -27.66 -15.12
N VAL A 45 17.27 -27.60 -14.33
CA VAL A 45 15.93 -28.04 -14.76
C VAL A 45 15.23 -26.82 -15.36
N HIS A 46 14.76 -26.95 -16.59
CA HIS A 46 13.98 -25.92 -17.26
C HIS A 46 12.49 -26.26 -17.14
N ASN A 47 11.70 -25.40 -16.49
CA ASN A 47 10.25 -25.44 -16.56
C ASN A 47 9.78 -24.39 -17.57
N GLN A 48 9.31 -24.84 -18.73
CA GLN A 48 8.84 -23.99 -19.84
C GLN A 48 7.33 -24.07 -20.03
N GLY A 49 6.63 -24.83 -19.18
CA GLY A 49 5.19 -25.03 -19.27
C GLY A 49 4.52 -24.95 -17.91
N GLU A 50 3.35 -25.56 -17.81
CA GLU A 50 2.56 -25.66 -16.58
C GLU A 50 2.99 -26.89 -15.77
N LEU A 51 3.66 -26.67 -14.64
CA LEU A 51 3.95 -27.69 -13.63
C LEU A 51 3.03 -27.49 -12.43
N LYS A 52 2.12 -28.44 -12.21
CA LYS A 52 1.12 -28.38 -11.15
C LYS A 52 1.45 -29.37 -10.03
N VAL A 53 1.58 -28.90 -8.80
CA VAL A 53 1.59 -29.74 -7.59
C VAL A 53 0.14 -29.94 -7.17
N ILE A 54 -0.29 -31.20 -7.09
CA ILE A 54 -1.70 -31.52 -6.83
C ILE A 54 -2.05 -31.42 -5.34
N ASP A 55 -3.34 -31.42 -5.04
CA ASP A 55 -3.88 -31.32 -3.68
C ASP A 55 -3.35 -32.43 -2.75
N GLY A 56 -2.92 -32.02 -1.56
CA GLY A 56 -2.32 -32.89 -0.55
C GLY A 56 -0.89 -33.34 -0.84
N ASP A 57 -0.26 -32.84 -1.91
CA ASP A 57 1.07 -33.28 -2.34
C ASP A 57 2.16 -32.22 -2.14
N SER A 58 3.40 -32.64 -2.38
CA SER A 58 4.58 -31.79 -2.29
C SER A 58 5.52 -32.01 -3.46
N LEU A 59 6.24 -30.94 -3.82
CA LEU A 59 7.34 -30.97 -4.77
C LEU A 59 8.61 -30.56 -4.05
N ALA A 60 9.60 -31.44 -3.96
CA ALA A 60 10.93 -31.05 -3.50
C ALA A 60 11.69 -30.35 -4.65
N ALA A 61 12.44 -29.28 -4.35
CA ALA A 61 13.25 -28.60 -5.34
C ALA A 61 14.60 -28.16 -4.78
N THR A 62 15.66 -28.37 -5.56
CA THR A 62 17.04 -27.97 -5.22
C THR A 62 17.80 -27.51 -6.47
N GLY A 63 18.87 -26.74 -6.27
CA GLY A 63 19.73 -26.24 -7.35
C GLY A 63 19.06 -25.15 -8.18
N VAL A 64 19.41 -25.08 -9.48
CA VAL A 64 18.87 -24.05 -10.38
C VAL A 64 17.66 -24.59 -11.14
N ILE A 65 16.52 -23.93 -10.95
CA ILE A 65 15.30 -24.14 -11.72
C ILE A 65 15.08 -22.90 -12.58
N ASP A 66 15.20 -23.07 -13.90
CA ASP A 66 14.90 -22.05 -14.90
C ASP A 66 13.41 -22.15 -15.27
N ASN A 67 12.60 -21.48 -14.48
CA ASN A 67 11.16 -21.37 -14.61
C ASN A 67 10.81 -20.18 -15.51
N THR A 68 10.60 -20.46 -16.79
CA THR A 68 10.03 -19.51 -17.77
C THR A 68 8.53 -19.71 -17.95
N GLY A 69 8.00 -20.85 -17.47
CA GLY A 69 6.59 -21.15 -17.39
C GLY A 69 6.01 -20.87 -16.00
N ALA A 70 5.15 -21.77 -15.54
CA ALA A 70 4.47 -21.64 -14.25
C ALA A 70 4.65 -22.91 -13.41
N ILE A 71 4.85 -22.70 -12.11
CA ILE A 71 4.73 -23.72 -11.08
C ILE A 71 3.51 -23.36 -10.24
N ALA A 72 2.50 -24.22 -10.21
CA ALA A 72 1.27 -23.99 -9.45
C ALA A 72 1.19 -24.97 -8.27
N LEU A 73 1.22 -24.44 -7.05
CA LEU A 73 0.81 -25.17 -5.84
C LEU A 73 -0.72 -25.19 -5.80
N ALA A 74 -1.31 -26.11 -6.54
CA ALA A 74 -2.74 -26.16 -6.84
C ALA A 74 -3.53 -27.01 -5.84
N GLY A 75 -3.33 -26.74 -4.55
CA GLY A 75 -4.16 -27.29 -3.48
C GLY A 75 -5.62 -26.89 -3.65
N THR A 76 -6.54 -27.77 -3.28
CA THR A 76 -7.99 -27.52 -3.32
C THR A 76 -8.67 -27.74 -1.98
N SER A 77 -8.20 -28.70 -1.19
CA SER A 77 -8.79 -29.06 0.11
C SER A 77 -7.78 -29.22 1.23
N SER A 78 -6.57 -29.71 0.92
CA SER A 78 -5.53 -30.04 1.90
C SER A 78 -4.26 -29.18 1.77
N GLY A 79 -4.26 -28.23 0.82
CA GLY A 79 -3.07 -27.46 0.46
C GLY A 79 -2.10 -28.26 -0.42
N SER A 80 -1.04 -27.62 -0.86
CA SER A 80 0.06 -28.27 -1.58
C SER A 80 1.36 -27.51 -1.32
N ALA A 81 2.49 -28.18 -1.39
CA ALA A 81 3.75 -27.61 -0.91
C ALA A 81 4.89 -27.62 -1.94
N LEU A 82 5.71 -26.56 -1.89
CA LEU A 82 7.08 -26.58 -2.42
C LEU A 82 8.06 -26.75 -1.24
N VAL A 83 8.88 -27.79 -1.31
CA VAL A 83 9.90 -28.09 -0.29
C VAL A 83 11.29 -27.77 -0.84
N VAL A 84 11.82 -26.62 -0.41
CA VAL A 84 13.17 -26.12 -0.72
C VAL A 84 14.20 -26.99 -0.02
N SER A 85 14.96 -27.78 -0.78
CA SER A 85 15.96 -28.70 -0.26
C SER A 85 17.36 -28.16 -0.56
N GLY A 86 18.11 -27.72 0.45
CA GLY A 86 19.37 -27.01 0.28
C GLY A 86 19.18 -25.63 -0.35
N ASN A 87 19.92 -25.33 -1.41
CA ASN A 87 19.84 -24.03 -2.09
C ASN A 87 19.01 -24.15 -3.37
N LEU A 88 17.85 -23.52 -3.40
CA LEU A 88 17.01 -23.39 -4.59
C LEU A 88 17.16 -21.98 -5.17
N THR A 89 17.54 -21.91 -6.45
CA THR A 89 17.50 -20.68 -7.24
C THR A 89 16.38 -20.81 -8.27
N LEU A 90 15.40 -19.92 -8.18
CA LEU A 90 14.30 -19.79 -9.13
C LEU A 90 14.58 -18.60 -10.04
N GLN A 91 14.81 -18.86 -11.33
CA GLN A 91 15.11 -17.86 -12.36
C GLN A 91 14.27 -18.09 -13.62
N GLY A 92 14.34 -17.21 -14.62
CA GLY A 92 13.66 -17.39 -15.91
C GLY A 92 12.41 -16.52 -16.11
N GLY A 93 12.05 -15.69 -15.13
CA GLY A 93 10.97 -14.71 -15.26
C GLY A 93 9.54 -15.26 -15.24
N GLY A 94 9.36 -16.54 -14.91
CA GLY A 94 8.06 -17.19 -14.80
C GLY A 94 7.36 -16.95 -13.46
N SER A 95 6.37 -17.79 -13.15
CA SER A 95 5.58 -17.69 -11.91
C SER A 95 5.65 -18.93 -11.02
N LEU A 96 5.54 -18.72 -9.71
CA LEU A 96 5.24 -19.73 -8.70
C LEU A 96 3.98 -19.28 -7.94
N SER A 97 2.85 -19.95 -8.15
CA SER A 97 1.59 -19.56 -7.52
C SER A 97 1.22 -20.47 -6.34
N LEU A 98 0.78 -19.88 -5.23
CA LEU A 98 0.14 -20.57 -4.11
C LEU A 98 -1.38 -20.45 -4.24
N ALA A 99 -2.10 -21.57 -4.12
CA ALA A 99 -3.56 -21.55 -4.16
C ALA A 99 -4.16 -20.91 -2.90
N ASP A 100 -5.29 -20.23 -3.10
CA ASP A 100 -6.13 -19.62 -2.06
C ASP A 100 -6.88 -20.68 -1.22
N VAL A 101 -6.10 -21.51 -0.52
CA VAL A 101 -6.58 -22.55 0.38
C VAL A 101 -5.64 -22.67 1.58
N PRO A 102 -6.17 -23.00 2.77
CA PRO A 102 -5.32 -23.34 3.91
C PRO A 102 -4.34 -24.47 3.56
N GLY A 103 -3.07 -24.30 3.96
CA GLY A 103 -2.04 -25.31 3.78
C GLY A 103 -1.20 -25.20 2.50
N SER A 104 -1.48 -24.23 1.61
CA SER A 104 -0.52 -23.87 0.56
C SER A 104 0.76 -23.33 1.20
N LEU A 105 1.90 -23.98 0.93
CA LEU A 105 3.13 -23.75 1.68
C LEU A 105 4.39 -23.80 0.79
N ILE A 106 5.23 -22.78 0.89
CA ILE A 106 6.64 -22.87 0.50
C ILE A 106 7.44 -23.00 1.80
N THR A 107 8.26 -24.05 1.94
CA THR A 107 9.06 -24.26 3.15
C THR A 107 10.40 -24.90 2.81
N GLY A 108 11.36 -24.89 3.73
CA GLY A 108 12.60 -25.67 3.64
C GLY A 108 12.82 -26.47 4.93
N PRO A 109 13.27 -27.74 4.91
CA PRO A 109 13.36 -28.61 6.10
C PRO A 109 14.21 -28.07 7.28
N THR A 110 15.08 -27.10 7.05
CA THR A 110 16.06 -26.56 8.00
C THR A 110 16.26 -25.05 7.81
N PHE A 111 16.91 -24.38 8.77
CA PHE A 111 17.29 -22.97 8.64
C PHE A 111 18.33 -22.69 7.55
N SER A 112 19.11 -23.71 7.14
CA SER A 112 20.13 -23.57 6.09
C SER A 112 19.58 -23.63 4.67
N ASP A 113 18.33 -24.08 4.50
CA ASP A 113 17.71 -24.12 3.19
C ASP A 113 17.44 -22.69 2.72
N THR A 114 17.71 -22.40 1.45
CA THR A 114 17.60 -21.05 0.90
C THR A 114 16.77 -21.07 -0.37
N LEU A 115 15.71 -20.26 -0.41
CA LEU A 115 15.03 -19.89 -1.65
C LEU A 115 15.55 -18.54 -2.13
N SER A 116 16.19 -18.54 -3.29
CA SER A 116 16.56 -17.35 -4.03
C SER A 116 15.59 -17.16 -5.20
N ASN A 117 14.66 -16.21 -5.07
CA ASN A 117 13.83 -15.74 -6.16
C ASN A 117 14.59 -14.67 -6.95
N VAL A 118 15.09 -15.02 -8.14
CA VAL A 118 15.94 -14.12 -8.93
C VAL A 118 15.10 -13.08 -9.66
N ASP A 119 14.10 -13.55 -10.40
CA ASP A 119 13.29 -12.75 -11.31
C ASP A 119 11.88 -13.31 -11.54
N ASN A 120 11.45 -14.29 -10.76
CA ASN A 120 10.10 -14.86 -10.88
C ASN A 120 9.11 -14.07 -10.02
N THR A 121 7.83 -14.24 -10.35
CA THR A 121 6.72 -13.81 -9.50
C THR A 121 6.27 -14.97 -8.61
N ILE A 122 6.37 -14.80 -7.29
CA ILE A 122 5.75 -15.68 -6.31
C ILE A 122 4.44 -15.02 -5.88
N ALA A 123 3.30 -15.62 -6.20
CA ALA A 123 1.99 -15.00 -6.01
C ALA A 123 1.00 -15.92 -5.30
N GLY A 124 0.14 -15.35 -4.45
CA GLY A 124 -1.02 -16.06 -3.90
C GLY A 124 -1.09 -16.03 -2.39
N ASP A 125 -2.00 -16.82 -1.85
CA ASP A 125 -2.28 -16.92 -0.42
C ASP A 125 -1.53 -18.10 0.22
N GLY A 126 -1.49 -18.15 1.55
CA GLY A 126 -0.89 -19.25 2.30
C GLY A 126 0.39 -18.82 3.02
N GLN A 127 1.41 -19.67 3.02
CA GLN A 127 2.61 -19.43 3.83
C GLN A 127 3.92 -19.63 3.06
N ILE A 128 4.89 -18.75 3.33
CA ILE A 128 6.28 -18.88 2.90
C ILE A 128 7.18 -19.01 4.13
N GLY A 129 8.10 -19.97 4.12
CA GLY A 129 9.07 -20.25 5.17
C GLY A 129 8.63 -21.35 6.15
N GLY A 130 7.46 -21.19 6.78
CA GLY A 130 7.00 -22.16 7.79
C GLY A 130 7.78 -22.09 9.11
N GLY A 131 8.40 -20.96 9.44
CA GLY A 131 9.24 -20.75 10.63
C GLY A 131 10.70 -21.19 10.47
N GLN A 132 11.10 -21.54 9.25
CA GLN A 132 12.42 -22.06 8.90
C GLN A 132 12.80 -21.56 7.50
N MET A 133 14.01 -21.86 7.04
CA MET A 133 14.63 -21.42 5.76
C MET A 133 15.10 -19.95 5.70
N THR A 134 15.89 -19.65 4.67
CA THR A 134 16.28 -18.31 4.23
C THR A 134 15.48 -17.94 2.99
N LEU A 135 14.89 -16.74 2.97
CA LEU A 135 14.22 -16.19 1.79
C LEU A 135 15.01 -15.00 1.25
N VAL A 136 15.40 -15.08 -0.03
CA VAL A 136 16.07 -14.02 -0.76
C VAL A 136 15.24 -13.66 -1.98
N ASN A 137 14.60 -12.49 -1.95
CA ASN A 137 13.91 -11.90 -3.10
C ASN A 137 14.86 -10.90 -3.77
N GLN A 138 15.47 -11.29 -4.89
CA GLN A 138 16.47 -10.46 -5.56
C GLN A 138 15.82 -9.30 -6.33
N SER A 139 16.63 -8.40 -6.89
CA SER A 139 16.18 -7.12 -7.47
C SER A 139 15.08 -7.18 -8.54
N LYS A 140 14.89 -8.34 -9.19
CA LYS A 140 13.81 -8.55 -10.17
C LYS A 140 12.74 -9.52 -9.68
N GLY A 141 12.94 -10.11 -8.51
CA GLY A 141 11.99 -11.02 -7.89
C GLY A 141 10.81 -10.24 -7.33
N PHE A 142 9.62 -10.84 -7.47
CA PHE A 142 8.37 -10.28 -6.98
C PHE A 142 7.70 -11.28 -6.05
N ILE A 143 7.20 -10.80 -4.91
CA ILE A 143 6.35 -11.57 -4.01
C ILE A 143 5.06 -10.77 -3.82
N GLU A 144 3.92 -11.34 -4.18
CA GLU A 144 2.63 -10.65 -4.10
C GLU A 144 1.52 -11.50 -3.48
N GLU A 145 0.62 -10.82 -2.79
CA GLU A 145 -0.64 -11.39 -2.31
C GLU A 145 -1.79 -10.69 -3.04
N PRO A 146 -2.44 -11.34 -4.02
CA PRO A 146 -3.56 -10.78 -4.76
C PRO A 146 -4.94 -11.26 -4.25
N GLY A 147 -4.96 -12.14 -3.24
CA GLY A 147 -6.11 -12.92 -2.84
C GLY A 147 -6.95 -12.29 -1.72
N ALA A 148 -7.77 -13.13 -1.09
CA ALA A 148 -8.66 -12.71 0.00
C ALA A 148 -8.31 -13.36 1.34
N THR A 149 -7.49 -14.41 1.35
CA THR A 149 -7.12 -15.14 2.57
C THR A 149 -5.82 -14.60 3.17
N GLY A 150 -4.92 -14.10 2.33
CA GLY A 150 -3.68 -13.45 2.74
C GLY A 150 -2.47 -14.38 2.73
N LEU A 151 -1.30 -13.76 2.82
CA LEU A 151 -0.01 -14.44 2.76
C LEU A 151 0.76 -14.20 4.05
N THR A 152 1.22 -15.28 4.68
CA THR A 152 2.13 -15.23 5.82
C THR A 152 3.57 -15.52 5.37
N ILE A 153 4.50 -14.63 5.70
CA ILE A 153 5.93 -14.84 5.45
C ILE A 153 6.63 -14.99 6.81
N ASP A 154 7.10 -16.20 7.08
CA ASP A 154 7.76 -16.57 8.33
C ASP A 154 8.95 -17.50 8.05
N THR A 155 10.15 -16.93 8.04
CA THR A 155 11.45 -17.63 7.94
C THR A 155 12.08 -17.91 9.31
N GLY A 156 11.30 -17.76 10.39
CA GLY A 156 11.76 -17.93 11.77
C GLY A 156 12.84 -16.91 12.16
N SER A 157 13.99 -17.41 12.63
CA SER A 157 15.10 -16.58 13.11
C SER A 157 15.96 -15.97 12.00
N THR A 158 15.79 -16.42 10.76
CA THR A 158 16.53 -15.89 9.61
C THR A 158 15.82 -14.67 9.07
N ALA A 159 16.57 -13.60 8.82
CA ALA A 159 16.01 -12.40 8.21
C ALA A 159 15.69 -12.63 6.72
N ILE A 160 14.53 -12.14 6.28
CA ILE A 160 14.16 -12.04 4.87
C ILE A 160 15.06 -11.00 4.21
N ILE A 161 15.65 -11.33 3.07
CA ILE A 161 16.44 -10.40 2.27
C ILE A 161 15.60 -9.96 1.09
N ASN A 162 15.10 -8.73 1.12
CA ASN A 162 14.31 -8.16 0.03
C ASN A 162 15.12 -7.09 -0.71
N ALA A 163 15.52 -7.39 -1.94
CA ALA A 163 16.09 -6.44 -2.89
C ALA A 163 15.12 -6.15 -4.06
N GLY A 164 14.15 -7.04 -4.29
CA GLY A 164 13.04 -6.84 -5.22
C GLY A 164 11.84 -6.19 -4.54
N GLU A 165 10.66 -6.73 -4.76
CA GLU A 165 9.41 -6.19 -4.21
C GLU A 165 8.58 -7.24 -3.46
N ILE A 166 8.05 -6.84 -2.30
CA ILE A 166 7.01 -7.55 -1.56
C ILE A 166 5.77 -6.65 -1.54
N ARG A 167 4.63 -7.12 -2.07
CA ARG A 167 3.46 -6.29 -2.34
C ARG A 167 2.14 -6.92 -1.89
N ALA A 168 1.40 -6.23 -1.04
CA ALA A 168 0.03 -6.58 -0.70
C ALA A 168 -0.95 -5.91 -1.68
N LEU A 169 -1.62 -6.70 -2.52
CA LEU A 169 -2.60 -6.23 -3.52
C LEU A 169 -4.04 -6.61 -3.17
N GLY A 170 -4.20 -7.74 -2.50
CA GLY A 170 -5.48 -8.36 -2.17
C GLY A 170 -6.20 -7.71 -0.99
N SER A 171 -7.34 -8.28 -0.64
CA SER A 171 -8.03 -7.97 0.62
C SER A 171 -7.52 -8.82 1.79
N GLY A 172 -6.79 -9.90 1.52
CA GLY A 172 -6.22 -10.78 2.54
C GLY A 172 -5.03 -10.14 3.27
N GLY A 173 -4.20 -9.39 2.54
CA GLY A 173 -3.03 -8.72 3.08
C GLY A 173 -1.84 -9.65 3.30
N ILE A 174 -0.74 -9.09 3.79
CA ILE A 174 0.49 -9.84 4.08
C ILE A 174 0.82 -9.71 5.56
N LEU A 175 1.14 -10.83 6.21
CA LEU A 175 1.73 -10.87 7.55
C LEU A 175 3.19 -11.32 7.47
N ILE A 176 4.13 -10.44 7.79
CA ILE A 176 5.56 -10.74 7.87
C ILE A 176 5.95 -10.92 9.34
N GLN A 177 6.33 -12.14 9.72
CA GLN A 177 6.66 -12.50 11.11
C GLN A 177 8.16 -12.55 11.40
N SER A 178 8.99 -12.49 10.36
CA SER A 178 10.45 -12.55 10.49
C SER A 178 11.09 -11.20 10.19
N ALA A 179 12.29 -10.98 10.75
CA ALA A 179 13.03 -9.75 10.51
C ALA A 179 13.28 -9.53 9.01
N VAL A 180 13.29 -8.28 8.55
CA VAL A 180 13.47 -7.95 7.13
C VAL A 180 14.69 -7.06 6.95
N THR A 181 15.58 -7.42 6.02
CA THR A 181 16.55 -6.50 5.43
C THR A 181 16.02 -6.04 4.08
N ASN A 182 15.45 -4.83 4.05
CA ASN A 182 14.87 -4.25 2.86
C ASN A 182 15.86 -3.31 2.15
N SER A 183 16.12 -3.59 0.88
CA SER A 183 16.88 -2.74 -0.04
C SER A 183 16.09 -2.46 -1.33
N GLY A 184 14.98 -3.16 -1.54
CA GLY A 184 14.01 -2.89 -2.59
C GLY A 184 12.76 -2.21 -2.04
N VAL A 185 11.59 -2.74 -2.36
CA VAL A 185 10.29 -2.13 -2.02
C VAL A 185 9.46 -3.10 -1.17
N ILE A 186 8.80 -2.56 -0.15
CA ILE A 186 7.68 -3.20 0.55
C ILE A 186 6.48 -2.28 0.39
N ALA A 187 5.43 -2.75 -0.28
CA ALA A 187 4.31 -1.92 -0.72
C ALA A 187 2.95 -2.47 -0.26
N ALA A 188 2.11 -1.58 0.28
CA ALA A 188 0.71 -1.84 0.61
C ALA A 188 -0.22 -1.07 -0.36
N ASP A 189 -0.78 -1.80 -1.32
CA ASP A 189 -1.59 -1.24 -2.39
C ASP A 189 -3.06 -1.65 -2.27
N GLY A 190 -3.31 -2.84 -1.73
CA GLY A 190 -4.62 -3.46 -1.58
C GLY A 190 -5.41 -3.02 -0.35
N ALA A 191 -6.63 -3.53 -0.24
CA ALA A 191 -7.47 -3.29 0.93
C ALA A 191 -7.01 -4.05 2.18
N GLY A 192 -6.29 -5.16 2.00
CA GLY A 192 -5.67 -5.92 3.07
C GLY A 192 -4.40 -5.22 3.57
N ALA A 193 -4.17 -5.26 4.89
CA ALA A 193 -2.99 -4.64 5.47
C ALA A 193 -1.71 -5.45 5.18
N LEU A 194 -0.60 -4.76 4.96
CA LEU A 194 0.74 -5.34 5.09
C LEU A 194 1.23 -5.10 6.52
N THR A 195 1.28 -6.16 7.33
CA THR A 195 1.69 -6.10 8.73
C THR A 195 3.06 -6.74 8.92
N ILE A 196 3.97 -6.04 9.59
CA ILE A 196 5.30 -6.54 9.96
C ILE A 196 5.40 -6.58 11.49
N THR A 197 5.67 -7.76 12.05
CA THR A 197 5.75 -7.97 13.51
C THR A 197 7.18 -8.15 14.02
N ALA A 198 8.17 -8.00 13.15
CA ALA A 198 9.59 -8.13 13.45
C ALA A 198 10.39 -6.95 12.91
N LYS A 199 11.62 -6.80 13.39
CA LYS A 199 12.48 -5.65 13.05
C LYS A 199 12.74 -5.52 11.56
N VAL A 200 12.68 -4.29 11.06
CA VAL A 200 13.04 -3.95 9.68
C VAL A 200 14.32 -3.12 9.64
N LYS A 201 15.30 -3.57 8.87
CA LYS A 201 16.43 -2.77 8.41
C LYS A 201 16.13 -2.29 7.00
N ASN A 202 15.58 -1.08 6.89
CA ASN A 202 15.22 -0.45 5.64
C ASN A 202 16.34 0.43 5.08
N THR A 203 16.79 0.09 3.88
CA THR A 203 17.67 0.88 3.00
C THR A 203 17.01 1.17 1.65
N GLY A 204 15.82 0.63 1.41
CA GLY A 204 14.99 0.89 0.23
C GLY A 204 13.76 1.72 0.57
N LEU A 205 12.61 1.31 0.05
CA LEU A 205 11.33 2.02 0.18
C LEU A 205 10.30 1.19 0.96
N LEU A 206 9.59 1.85 1.88
CA LEU A 206 8.31 1.39 2.43
C LEU A 206 7.21 2.25 1.83
N GLU A 207 6.17 1.66 1.25
CA GLU A 207 5.18 2.41 0.48
C GLU A 207 3.74 2.02 0.83
N ALA A 208 2.87 3.03 0.88
CA ALA A 208 1.42 2.87 0.87
C ALA A 208 0.84 3.57 -0.37
N ASN A 209 0.17 2.80 -1.24
CA ASN A 209 -0.47 3.29 -2.46
C ASN A 209 -2.00 3.16 -2.43
N GLY A 210 -2.59 3.22 -1.25
CA GLY A 210 -4.03 3.03 -1.03
C GLY A 210 -4.34 2.01 0.06
N GLY A 211 -3.39 1.10 0.34
CA GLY A 211 -3.46 0.17 1.46
C GLY A 211 -2.84 0.72 2.74
N THR A 212 -2.79 -0.15 3.75
CA THR A 212 -2.16 0.15 5.04
C THR A 212 -0.93 -0.73 5.23
N LEU A 213 0.21 -0.11 5.54
CA LEU A 213 1.38 -0.81 6.05
C LEU A 213 1.53 -0.52 7.54
N ILE A 214 1.60 -1.56 8.37
CA ILE A 214 1.78 -1.47 9.81
C ILE A 214 3.09 -2.15 10.20
N ASP A 215 3.97 -1.44 10.89
CA ASP A 215 5.20 -2.00 11.47
C ASP A 215 5.15 -1.90 13.00
N TYR A 216 5.20 -3.05 13.67
CA TYR A 216 5.14 -3.13 15.13
C TYR A 216 6.49 -2.96 15.84
N GLU A 217 7.60 -2.98 15.09
CA GLU A 217 8.95 -3.03 15.61
C GLU A 217 9.81 -1.85 15.11
N ALA A 218 11.05 -1.78 15.60
CA ALA A 218 11.92 -0.67 15.22
C ALA A 218 12.35 -0.78 13.75
N VAL A 219 12.06 0.26 12.96
CA VAL A 219 12.60 0.45 11.62
C VAL A 219 13.89 1.25 11.70
N ASN A 220 14.99 0.66 11.23
CA ASN A 220 16.30 1.30 11.16
C ASN A 220 16.86 1.31 9.74
N GLY A 221 17.99 1.98 9.54
CA GLY A 221 18.68 2.07 8.24
C GLY A 221 18.56 3.45 7.61
N LYS A 222 18.77 3.53 6.29
CA LYS A 222 18.89 4.78 5.51
C LYS A 222 17.94 4.82 4.32
N GLY A 223 16.86 4.04 4.39
CA GLY A 223 15.79 4.06 3.40
C GLY A 223 14.88 5.27 3.57
N SER A 224 13.73 5.20 2.91
CA SER A 224 12.67 6.22 2.94
C SER A 224 11.30 5.55 2.97
N ALA A 225 10.26 6.35 3.17
CA ALA A 225 8.89 5.91 3.02
C ALA A 225 8.07 6.85 2.12
N ALA A 226 7.07 6.31 1.43
CA ALA A 226 6.19 7.07 0.54
C ALA A 226 4.72 6.74 0.78
N ILE A 227 3.87 7.75 0.63
CA ILE A 227 2.41 7.66 0.81
C ILE A 227 1.75 8.32 -0.39
N ALA A 228 1.30 7.52 -1.36
CA ALA A 228 0.46 8.02 -2.45
C ALA A 228 -1.02 8.09 -2.01
N ALA A 229 -1.45 7.12 -1.22
CA ALA A 229 -2.74 7.03 -0.54
C ALA A 229 -2.66 6.00 0.59
N GLY A 230 -3.72 5.86 1.40
CA GLY A 230 -3.74 4.89 2.50
C GLY A 230 -2.88 5.33 3.69
N SER A 231 -2.26 4.38 4.40
CA SER A 231 -1.58 4.65 5.67
C SER A 231 -0.23 3.95 5.81
N LEU A 232 0.73 4.65 6.41
CA LEU A 232 1.92 4.06 7.03
C LEU A 232 1.83 4.23 8.54
N GLU A 233 1.84 3.12 9.28
CA GLU A 233 1.65 3.09 10.73
C GLU A 233 2.88 2.49 11.41
N PHE A 234 3.67 3.32 12.09
CA PHE A 234 4.88 2.89 12.80
C PHE A 234 4.62 2.87 14.31
N MET A 235 4.42 1.66 14.85
CA MET A 235 4.09 1.46 16.28
C MET A 235 5.32 1.47 17.20
N SER A 236 6.51 1.64 16.63
CA SER A 236 7.77 1.75 17.37
C SER A 236 8.66 2.88 16.80
N SER A 237 9.97 2.82 17.03
CA SER A 237 10.88 3.86 16.54
C SER A 237 11.02 3.80 15.02
N PHE A 238 10.68 4.90 14.36
CA PHE A 238 10.89 5.14 12.94
C PHE A 238 11.55 6.52 12.78
N ASN A 239 12.57 6.63 11.93
CA ASN A 239 13.30 7.88 11.73
C ASN A 239 13.94 7.93 10.33
N GLN A 240 13.09 7.82 9.30
CA GLN A 240 13.46 7.95 7.89
C GLN A 240 12.60 9.02 7.23
N ASP A 241 13.09 9.56 6.11
CA ASP A 241 12.37 10.58 5.37
C ASP A 241 11.07 10.00 4.80
N VAL A 242 9.99 10.79 4.87
CA VAL A 242 8.67 10.42 4.36
C VAL A 242 8.23 11.40 3.28
N ALA A 243 7.73 10.88 2.17
CA ALA A 243 7.12 11.67 1.11
C ALA A 243 5.63 11.33 0.97
N PHE A 244 4.77 12.32 1.13
CA PHE A 244 3.41 12.25 0.59
C PHE A 244 3.49 12.55 -0.90
N THR A 245 3.25 11.54 -1.74
CA THR A 245 3.37 11.62 -3.20
C THR A 245 2.02 11.80 -3.88
N GLY A 246 0.93 11.53 -3.17
CA GLY A 246 -0.45 11.80 -3.62
C GLY A 246 -1.15 12.86 -2.77
N SER A 247 -2.44 13.07 -3.04
CA SER A 247 -3.25 14.10 -2.38
C SER A 247 -3.90 13.65 -1.07
N SER A 248 -3.68 12.39 -0.67
CA SER A 248 -4.28 11.82 0.53
C SER A 248 -3.37 10.83 1.23
N GLY A 249 -3.66 10.57 2.50
CA GLY A 249 -3.07 9.47 3.25
C GLY A 249 -2.66 9.88 4.65
N THR A 250 -2.23 8.91 5.45
CA THR A 250 -1.91 9.12 6.86
C THR A 250 -0.53 8.56 7.17
N LEU A 251 0.28 9.34 7.88
CA LEU A 251 1.45 8.83 8.56
C LEU A 251 1.15 8.78 10.06
N GLU A 252 1.13 7.59 10.65
CA GLU A 252 1.05 7.41 12.10
C GLU A 252 2.44 7.14 12.71
N LEU A 253 2.77 7.90 13.75
CA LEU A 253 4.00 7.75 14.52
C LEU A 253 3.68 7.53 16.00
N ALA A 254 3.95 6.32 16.49
CA ALA A 254 3.80 6.03 17.91
C ALA A 254 4.88 6.68 18.80
N LYS A 255 5.97 7.18 18.20
CA LYS A 255 7.08 7.85 18.90
C LYS A 255 7.49 9.14 18.20
N SER A 256 6.53 10.02 17.95
CA SER A 256 6.75 11.26 17.20
C SER A 256 7.77 12.21 17.85
N GLN A 257 7.94 12.16 19.18
CA GLN A 257 8.93 12.97 19.90
C GLN A 257 10.39 12.67 19.52
N ALA A 258 10.66 11.47 19.02
CA ALA A 258 12.00 11.05 18.59
C ALA A 258 12.21 11.15 17.07
N TYR A 259 11.18 11.54 16.32
CA TYR A 259 11.24 11.70 14.87
C TYR A 259 12.01 12.97 14.52
N THR A 260 13.06 12.83 13.72
CA THR A 260 13.98 13.91 13.32
C THR A 260 14.21 13.99 11.81
N ALA A 261 13.77 12.97 11.07
CA ALA A 261 13.78 12.97 9.62
C ALA A 261 12.77 13.99 9.05
N THR A 262 12.74 14.11 7.73
CA THR A 262 11.93 15.12 7.05
C THR A 262 10.65 14.51 6.46
N ILE A 263 9.59 15.32 6.42
CA ILE A 263 8.37 15.04 5.70
C ILE A 263 8.24 16.02 4.54
N ILE A 264 8.09 15.50 3.32
CA ILE A 264 7.83 16.30 2.12
C ILE A 264 6.43 16.00 1.57
N GLY A 265 5.81 16.99 0.94
CA GLY A 265 4.55 16.82 0.23
C GLY A 265 3.31 16.77 1.12
N PHE A 266 3.43 17.07 2.41
CA PHE A 266 2.27 17.20 3.28
C PHE A 266 1.31 18.25 2.70
N SER A 267 0.04 17.88 2.52
CA SER A 267 -0.95 18.68 1.78
C SER A 267 -1.17 20.03 2.43
N GLN A 268 -1.43 21.03 1.57
CA GLN A 268 -1.84 22.39 1.93
C GLN A 268 -3.34 22.63 1.69
N ALA A 269 -4.04 21.59 1.22
CA ALA A 269 -5.44 21.64 0.80
C ALA A 269 -6.30 20.57 1.48
N GLY A 270 -5.78 19.93 2.54
CA GLY A 270 -6.39 18.78 3.20
C GLY A 270 -6.10 17.44 2.51
N GLY A 271 -6.53 16.35 3.16
CA GLY A 271 -6.43 14.98 2.63
C GLY A 271 -5.25 14.17 3.16
N THR A 272 -4.14 14.82 3.53
CA THR A 272 -3.02 14.16 4.23
C THR A 272 -3.07 14.43 5.73
N PHE A 273 -2.67 13.46 6.53
CA PHE A 273 -2.74 13.53 7.99
C PHE A 273 -1.46 13.03 8.65
N LEU A 274 -1.08 13.66 9.76
CA LEU A 274 -0.11 13.11 10.71
C LEU A 274 -0.86 12.67 11.95
N ASP A 275 -0.80 11.39 12.28
CA ASP A 275 -1.31 10.85 13.54
C ASP A 275 -0.15 10.66 14.53
N LEU A 276 -0.18 11.40 15.64
CA LEU A 276 0.89 11.42 16.63
C LEU A 276 0.40 10.71 17.90
N ALA A 277 0.56 9.38 17.94
CA ALA A 277 -0.05 8.56 18.98
C ALA A 277 0.55 8.76 20.39
N ASP A 278 1.71 9.41 20.51
CA ASP A 278 2.32 9.79 21.79
C ASP A 278 2.00 11.21 22.26
N ILE A 279 1.19 11.98 21.52
CA ILE A 279 0.73 13.32 21.91
C ILE A 279 -0.78 13.30 22.19
N LYS A 280 -1.20 13.72 23.39
CA LYS A 280 -2.63 13.75 23.75
C LYS A 280 -3.37 14.90 23.07
N PHE A 281 -4.58 14.65 22.56
CA PHE A 281 -5.44 15.74 22.10
C PHE A 281 -5.92 16.60 23.28
N THR A 282 -5.65 17.91 23.21
CA THR A 282 -6.08 18.87 24.25
C THR A 282 -7.11 19.87 23.73
N GLY A 283 -7.19 20.08 22.41
CA GLY A 283 -8.10 21.05 21.78
C GLY A 283 -7.79 22.51 22.16
N LYS A 284 -6.63 22.77 22.76
CA LYS A 284 -6.22 24.12 23.16
C LYS A 284 -5.59 24.85 21.99
N ALA A 285 -5.79 26.17 21.95
CA ALA A 285 -5.07 27.04 21.02
C ALA A 285 -3.55 26.88 21.20
N GLY A 286 -2.82 26.78 20.09
CA GLY A 286 -1.37 26.57 20.09
C GLY A 286 -0.92 25.12 20.32
N GLN A 287 -1.83 24.14 20.34
CA GLN A 287 -1.45 22.72 20.36
C GLN A 287 -0.60 22.33 19.15
N ALA A 288 -0.86 22.91 17.98
CA ALA A 288 0.05 22.90 16.83
C ALA A 288 0.49 24.32 16.49
N SER A 289 1.76 24.47 16.13
CA SER A 289 2.34 25.73 15.68
C SER A 289 3.44 25.46 14.66
N PHE A 290 3.54 26.29 13.62
CA PHE A 290 4.55 26.14 12.59
C PHE A 290 5.48 27.34 12.57
N VAL A 291 6.77 27.08 12.42
CA VAL A 291 7.81 28.10 12.27
C VAL A 291 8.49 27.89 10.92
N ASP A 292 8.23 28.81 9.98
CA ASP A 292 8.87 28.86 8.67
C ASP A 292 10.38 29.13 8.79
N ASN A 293 11.16 28.58 7.86
CA ASN A 293 12.62 28.75 7.83
C ASN A 293 13.09 30.12 7.28
N GLY A 294 12.18 31.03 6.99
CA GLY A 294 12.41 32.37 6.43
C GLY A 294 12.62 32.38 4.91
N SER A 295 12.77 31.22 4.27
CA SER A 295 12.97 31.07 2.83
C SER A 295 11.78 30.41 2.13
N HIS A 296 10.72 30.07 2.86
CA HIS A 296 9.53 29.40 2.32
C HIS A 296 9.85 28.07 1.62
N THR A 297 10.85 27.36 2.11
CA THR A 297 11.23 26.02 1.61
C THR A 297 11.00 24.91 2.64
N GLY A 298 10.57 25.26 3.84
CA GLY A 298 10.27 24.34 4.92
C GLY A 298 10.15 25.04 6.26
N GLY A 299 10.09 24.24 7.32
CA GLY A 299 10.01 24.73 8.68
C GLY A 299 9.78 23.62 9.68
N VAL A 300 9.53 24.00 10.94
CA VAL A 300 9.28 23.06 12.02
C VAL A 300 7.85 23.20 12.49
N LEU A 301 7.07 22.14 12.32
CA LEU A 301 5.75 21.97 12.94
C LEU A 301 5.96 21.41 14.35
N THR A 302 5.60 22.19 15.36
CA THR A 302 5.65 21.79 16.77
C THR A 302 4.25 21.43 17.25
N VAL A 303 4.09 20.22 17.80
CA VAL A 303 2.82 19.72 18.35
C VAL A 303 3.01 19.30 19.79
N THR A 304 2.21 19.82 20.72
CA THR A 304 2.39 19.57 22.16
C THR A 304 1.08 19.39 22.91
N ASP A 305 1.08 18.55 23.95
CA ASP A 305 0.00 18.45 24.94
C ASP A 305 0.33 19.18 26.25
N GLY A 306 1.48 19.88 26.29
CA GLY A 306 2.05 20.54 27.47
C GLY A 306 2.97 19.65 28.31
N ILE A 307 3.03 18.35 28.03
CA ILE A 307 3.92 17.36 28.66
C ILE A 307 4.86 16.76 27.61
N HIS A 308 4.30 16.29 26.50
CA HIS A 308 4.99 15.73 25.36
C HIS A 308 5.01 16.73 24.21
N THR A 309 6.11 16.75 23.44
CA THR A 309 6.27 17.69 22.31
C THR A 309 7.00 17.02 21.15
N ALA A 310 6.36 17.01 19.99
CA ALA A 310 6.95 16.59 18.73
C ALA A 310 7.42 17.80 17.92
N HIS A 311 8.58 17.67 17.27
CA HIS A 311 9.12 18.66 16.33
C HIS A 311 9.27 18.00 14.96
N ILE A 312 8.33 18.27 14.06
CA ILE A 312 8.26 17.65 12.74
C ILE A 312 8.87 18.61 11.72
N ASN A 313 9.93 18.15 11.06
CA ASN A 313 10.60 18.91 10.00
C ASN A 313 9.82 18.75 8.69
N LEU A 314 9.22 19.83 8.21
CA LEU A 314 8.49 19.85 6.94
C LEU A 314 9.33 20.49 5.84
N VAL A 315 9.28 19.92 4.64
CA VAL A 315 9.90 20.44 3.41
C VAL A 315 8.79 20.85 2.44
N GLY A 316 8.78 22.11 2.04
CA GLY A 316 7.73 22.73 1.23
C GLY A 316 7.39 24.15 1.71
N ASP A 317 6.61 24.87 0.91
CA ASP A 317 6.18 26.23 1.24
C ASP A 317 4.91 26.23 2.10
N TYR A 318 5.06 26.25 3.42
CA TYR A 318 3.93 26.23 4.36
C TYR A 318 3.63 27.61 4.96
N HIS A 319 4.05 28.71 4.33
CA HIS A 319 3.93 30.05 4.94
C HIS A 319 2.47 30.52 5.07
N THR A 320 1.56 30.00 4.25
CA THR A 320 0.11 30.25 4.35
C THR A 320 -0.65 29.15 5.09
N SER A 321 0.03 28.06 5.46
CA SER A 321 -0.62 26.89 6.04
C SER A 321 -1.16 27.18 7.43
N THR A 322 -2.29 26.56 7.74
CA THR A 322 -2.96 26.65 9.03
C THR A 322 -3.10 25.26 9.62
N PHE A 323 -2.01 24.73 10.19
CA PHE A 323 -2.06 23.43 10.83
C PHE A 323 -3.09 23.40 11.96
N VAL A 324 -4.10 22.54 11.82
CA VAL A 324 -5.13 22.31 12.83
C VAL A 324 -4.98 20.90 13.41
N VAL A 325 -5.49 20.74 14.63
CA VAL A 325 -5.50 19.47 15.34
C VAL A 325 -6.91 18.98 15.58
N ALA A 326 -7.10 17.67 15.48
CA ALA A 326 -8.32 16.96 15.81
C ALA A 326 -8.02 15.80 16.75
N ASN A 327 -9.07 15.25 17.36
CA ASN A 327 -9.00 13.98 18.07
C ASN A 327 -9.02 12.85 17.03
N ASP A 328 -8.08 11.92 17.12
CA ASP A 328 -8.00 10.70 16.29
C ASP A 328 -9.12 9.68 16.56
N GLY A 329 -9.91 9.89 17.63
CA GLY A 329 -10.93 8.96 18.11
C GLY A 329 -10.48 8.13 19.32
N ASN A 330 -9.17 8.06 19.59
CA ASN A 330 -8.55 7.41 20.75
C ASN A 330 -7.99 8.41 21.77
N GLY A 331 -8.21 9.71 21.55
CA GLY A 331 -7.73 10.79 22.41
C GLY A 331 -6.30 11.24 22.12
N LYS A 332 -5.73 10.85 20.98
CA LYS A 332 -4.45 11.32 20.43
C LYS A 332 -4.67 12.39 19.37
N VAL A 333 -3.58 13.02 18.95
CA VAL A 333 -3.61 14.15 18.02
C VAL A 333 -3.49 13.68 16.59
N LEU A 334 -4.49 14.07 15.79
CA LEU A 334 -4.42 14.06 14.33
C LEU A 334 -4.17 15.48 13.83
N VAL A 335 -3.11 15.70 13.05
CA VAL A 335 -2.76 17.01 12.47
C VAL A 335 -3.09 17.01 10.98
N HIS A 336 -3.65 18.11 10.49
CA HIS A 336 -3.81 18.38 9.06
C HIS A 336 -3.73 19.87 8.77
N ASP A 337 -3.44 20.23 7.51
CA ASP A 337 -3.68 21.57 6.99
C ASP A 337 -5.02 21.54 6.24
N PRO A 338 -6.09 22.20 6.73
CA PRO A 338 -7.37 22.20 6.06
C PRO A 338 -7.23 22.95 4.73
N ALA A 339 -8.11 22.66 3.77
CA ALA A 339 -8.25 23.52 2.61
C ALA A 339 -8.44 24.96 3.08
N ALA A 340 -7.66 25.89 2.53
CA ALA A 340 -7.96 27.30 2.61
C ALA A 340 -9.38 27.45 2.07
N THR A 341 -10.36 27.56 2.98
CA THR A 341 -11.72 27.84 2.56
C THR A 341 -11.64 29.15 1.79
N ASP A 342 -12.07 29.14 0.52
CA ASP A 342 -12.34 30.39 -0.19
C ASP A 342 -13.22 31.17 0.75
N ALA A 343 -12.65 32.23 1.35
CA ALA A 343 -13.10 32.78 2.61
C ALA A 343 -14.62 32.89 2.54
N THR A 344 -15.34 32.01 3.24
CA THR A 344 -16.78 32.17 3.29
C THR A 344 -16.94 33.53 3.95
N LEU A 345 -17.44 34.49 3.17
CA LEU A 345 -17.78 35.81 3.64
C LEU A 345 -18.67 35.56 4.84
N THR A 346 -18.08 35.62 6.04
CA THR A 346 -18.86 35.82 7.23
C THR A 346 -19.60 37.10 6.92
N ALA A 347 -20.93 37.02 6.81
CA ALA A 347 -21.74 38.20 6.69
C ALA A 347 -21.23 39.14 7.79
N PRO A 348 -20.74 40.35 7.46
CA PRO A 348 -20.24 41.24 8.48
C PRO A 348 -21.38 41.42 9.47
N GLY A 349 -21.11 41.13 10.75
CA GLY A 349 -22.11 41.24 11.82
C GLY A 349 -22.89 42.53 11.59
N ALA A 350 -24.23 42.40 11.52
CA ALA A 350 -25.13 43.39 10.95
C ALA A 350 -24.60 44.83 11.10
N HIS A 351 -24.14 45.41 9.99
CA HIS A 351 -23.72 46.81 9.97
C HIS A 351 -24.82 47.66 10.62
N PRO A 352 -24.50 48.69 11.43
CA PRO A 352 -25.50 49.53 12.11
C PRO A 352 -26.53 50.16 11.15
N PHE A 353 -26.23 50.17 9.85
CA PHE A 353 -27.15 50.54 8.78
C PHE A 353 -28.35 49.58 8.63
N ILE A 354 -28.16 48.26 8.78
CA ILE A 354 -29.25 47.26 8.70
C ILE A 354 -30.13 47.32 9.96
N ALA A 355 -29.54 47.57 11.14
CA ALA A 355 -30.29 47.81 12.36
C ALA A 355 -31.12 49.11 12.31
N ALA A 356 -30.60 50.16 11.66
CA ALA A 356 -31.34 51.41 11.44
C ALA A 356 -32.54 51.23 10.49
N MET A 357 -32.41 50.42 9.43
CA MET A 357 -33.54 50.13 8.53
C MET A 357 -34.64 49.28 9.18
N ALA A 358 -34.30 48.39 10.12
CA ALA A 358 -35.28 47.64 10.89
C ALA A 358 -36.07 48.50 11.90
N SER A 359 -35.58 49.71 12.24
CA SER A 359 -36.26 50.64 13.15
C SER A 359 -37.35 51.48 12.47
N PHE A 360 -37.38 51.52 11.13
CA PHE A 360 -38.51 52.04 10.38
C PHE A 360 -39.57 50.96 10.27
N GLY A 361 -40.33 50.78 11.35
CA GLY A 361 -41.46 49.86 11.40
C GLY A 361 -42.42 50.03 10.23
N ALA A 362 -43.10 48.95 9.85
CA ALA A 362 -44.07 48.92 8.75
C ALA A 362 -45.06 50.10 8.85
N HIS A 363 -45.03 50.97 7.84
CA HIS A 363 -46.00 52.05 7.71
C HIS A 363 -47.41 51.43 7.52
N PRO A 364 -48.42 51.81 8.31
CA PRO A 364 -49.78 51.30 8.18
C PRO A 364 -50.47 51.99 7.00
N GLY A 365 -50.05 51.63 5.79
CA GLY A 365 -50.68 52.03 4.54
C GLY A 365 -50.57 50.86 3.58
N GLY A 366 -51.71 50.28 3.20
CA GLY A 366 -51.79 49.22 2.19
C GLY A 366 -51.17 49.65 0.84
N PRO A 367 -51.03 48.72 -0.12
CA PRO A 367 -50.27 48.94 -1.34
C PRO A 367 -50.78 50.18 -2.09
N ALA A 368 -49.86 51.10 -2.39
CA ALA A 368 -50.12 52.28 -3.19
C ALA A 368 -50.63 51.85 -4.58
N GLN A 369 -51.86 52.26 -4.89
CA GLN A 369 -52.53 52.03 -6.14
C GLN A 369 -51.83 52.86 -7.23
N LEU A 370 -51.25 52.19 -8.23
CA LEU A 370 -50.72 52.85 -9.43
C LEU A 370 -51.89 53.50 -10.19
N ALA A 371 -51.94 54.82 -10.17
CA ALA A 371 -52.88 55.60 -10.96
C ALA A 371 -52.52 55.50 -12.44
N ASN A 372 -53.55 55.35 -13.27
CA ASN A 372 -53.53 55.39 -14.73
C ASN A 372 -52.61 56.51 -15.26
N ASP A 373 -51.60 56.13 -16.04
CA ASP A 373 -50.97 57.05 -16.97
C ASP A 373 -51.30 56.63 -18.40
N THR A 374 -52.04 57.50 -19.10
CA THR A 374 -52.62 57.25 -20.42
C THR A 374 -51.94 58.10 -21.47
N HIS A 375 -50.78 57.66 -21.96
CA HIS A 375 -50.21 58.20 -23.21
C HIS A 375 -49.55 57.10 -24.05
N PHE A 376 -50.33 56.65 -25.05
CA PHE A 376 -49.96 56.26 -26.43
C PHE A 376 -48.56 56.77 -26.89
N ALA A 377 -47.75 56.10 -27.72
CA ALA A 377 -47.94 55.00 -28.65
C ALA A 377 -46.57 54.37 -29.03
N ARG A 378 -46.56 53.09 -29.42
CA ARG A 378 -45.57 52.56 -30.39
C ARG A 378 -46.31 51.72 -31.43
N PRO A 379 -46.05 51.88 -32.75
CA PRO A 379 -46.81 51.18 -33.78
C PRO A 379 -46.38 49.73 -33.93
N ALA A 380 -47.33 48.90 -34.35
CA ALA A 380 -47.14 47.52 -34.77
C ALA A 380 -46.55 47.43 -36.19
N MET A 381 -45.60 46.51 -36.39
CA MET A 381 -45.19 45.92 -37.68
C MET A 381 -44.88 44.44 -37.36
N LEU A 382 -45.83 43.51 -37.49
CA LEU A 382 -46.35 42.82 -38.68
C LEU A 382 -45.41 41.73 -39.26
N SER A 383 -45.92 40.49 -39.15
CA SER A 383 -45.75 39.28 -39.98
C SER A 383 -44.43 38.48 -40.08
N VAL A 384 -44.53 37.25 -39.54
CA VAL A 384 -43.90 35.93 -39.87
C VAL A 384 -44.03 35.63 -41.40
N PRO A 385 -43.29 34.71 -42.11
CA PRO A 385 -42.86 33.38 -41.66
C PRO A 385 -41.57 32.71 -42.21
N ARG A 386 -41.28 31.53 -41.61
CA ARG A 386 -40.37 30.44 -42.02
C ARG A 386 -40.48 30.05 -43.51
N MET A 387 -39.37 29.68 -44.17
CA MET A 387 -39.10 28.28 -44.63
C MET A 387 -37.77 28.09 -45.41
N ALA A 388 -37.17 26.92 -45.15
CA ALA A 388 -36.52 25.97 -46.06
C ALA A 388 -35.11 26.18 -46.67
N MET A 389 -34.41 25.04 -46.71
CA MET A 389 -33.05 24.71 -47.16
C MET A 389 -32.77 24.98 -48.65
N ALA A 390 -31.47 25.14 -48.95
CA ALA A 390 -30.75 24.28 -49.89
C ALA A 390 -29.34 24.01 -49.33
#